data_AF-A0A1V5HYW0-F1
#
_entry.id   AF-A0A1V5HYW0-F1
#
_cell.length_a   1.000
_cell.length_b   1.000
_cell.length_c   1.000
_cell.angle_alpha   90.00
_cell.angle_beta   90.00
_cell.angle_gamma   90.00
#
_symmetry.space_group_name_H-M   'P 1'
#
loop_
_entity.id
_entity.type
_entity.pdbx_description
1 polymer ?
#
loop_
_entity_poly.entity_id
_entity_poly.type
_entity_poly.pdbx_seq_one_letter_code
_entity_poly.pdbx_strand_id
1 'polypeptide(L)' 'MKFAPFFLIEDEGKKPICVLDDATSELDLDHQKALLQFTKGLQQVFITATQLDIEGASIIDVSANKAIRRN' A
#
# COMPACT_ATOMS: atom_id res chain seq x y z
N MET A 1 9.75 0.00 -21.23
CA MET A 1 8.92 0.55 -20.14
C MET A 1 7.93 -0.53 -19.74
N LYS A 2 8.11 -1.18 -18.59
CA LYS A 2 7.21 -2.26 -18.13
C LYS A 2 6.00 -1.61 -17.48
N PHE A 3 4.85 -1.66 -18.15
CA PHE A 3 3.56 -1.32 -17.55
C PHE A 3 3.32 -2.22 -16.34
N ALA A 4 2.79 -1.64 -15.27
CA ALA A 4 2.45 -2.32 -14.03
C ALA A 4 1.67 -3.63 -14.31
N PRO A 5 1.83 -4.68 -13.49
CA PRO A 5 1.22 -5.97 -13.75
C PRO A 5 -0.31 -5.81 -13.83
N PHE A 6 -0.85 -6.06 -15.02
CA PHE A 6 -2.28 -6.26 -15.22
C PHE A 6 -2.64 -7.61 -14.60
N PHE A 7 -3.47 -7.59 -13.56
CA PHE A 7 -3.93 -8.82 -12.93
C PHE A 7 -5.18 -9.33 -13.64
N LEU A 8 -5.04 -10.36 -14.48
CA LEU A 8 -6.15 -11.22 -14.88
C LEU A 8 -6.29 -12.31 -13.81
N ILE A 9 -7.17 -12.08 -12.84
CA ILE A 9 -7.41 -13.02 -11.73
C ILE A 9 -8.70 -13.78 -12.03
N GLU A 10 -8.57 -15.08 -12.32
CA GLU A 10 -9.69 -15.98 -12.59
C GLU A 10 -10.14 -16.76 -11.34
N ASP A 11 -9.34 -16.76 -10.27
CA ASP A 11 -9.57 -17.51 -9.03
C ASP A 11 -9.45 -16.60 -7.79
N GLU A 12 -10.57 -16.39 -7.08
CA GLU A 12 -10.64 -15.48 -5.94
C GLU A 12 -9.74 -15.88 -4.77
N GLY A 13 -9.42 -17.17 -4.63
CA GLY A 13 -8.55 -17.69 -3.55
C GLY A 13 -7.07 -17.39 -3.76
N LYS A 14 -6.67 -16.90 -4.94
CA LYS A 14 -5.27 -16.61 -5.31
C LYS A 14 -5.00 -15.12 -5.51
N LYS A 15 -5.88 -14.25 -5.02
CA LYS A 15 -5.67 -12.80 -5.11
C LYS A 15 -4.35 -12.43 -4.40
N PRO A 16 -3.42 -11.75 -5.08
CA PRO A 16 -2.09 -11.49 -4.56
C PRO A 16 -2.13 -10.44 -3.44
N ILE A 17 -1.20 -10.57 -2.50
CA ILE A 17 -0.91 -9.54 -1.51
C ILE A 17 -0.02 -8.50 -2.19
N CYS A 18 -0.43 -7.23 -2.15
CA CYS A 18 0.39 -6.13 -2.64
C CYS A 18 1.27 -5.59 -1.51
N VAL A 19 2.56 -5.44 -1.76
CA VAL A 19 3.51 -4.83 -0.82
C VAL A 19 4.20 -3.67 -1.54
N LEU A 20 4.06 -2.46 -1.01
CA LEU A 20 4.70 -1.25 -1.51
C LEU A 20 5.74 -0.80 -0.49
N ASP A 21 7.01 -0.84 -0.85
CA ASP A 21 8.11 -0.43 0.03
C ASP A 21 8.53 1.01 -0.25
N ASP A 22 8.20 1.92 0.67
CA ASP A 22 8.44 3.38 0.64
C ASP A 22 8.10 4.06 -0.70
N ALA A 23 7.21 3.46 -1.50
CA ALA A 23 6.89 3.93 -2.85
C ALA A 23 6.25 5.34 -2.88
N THR A 24 5.73 5.81 -1.74
CA THR A 24 5.14 7.15 -1.64
C THR A 24 6.18 8.25 -1.51
N SER A 25 7.40 7.98 -1.03
CA SER A 25 8.42 9.02 -0.81
C SER A 25 8.93 9.65 -2.11
N GLU A 26 8.80 8.92 -3.23
CA GLU A 26 9.23 9.35 -4.57
C GLU A 26 8.12 10.01 -5.41
N LEU A 27 6.93 10.17 -4.84
CA LEU A 27 5.75 10.68 -5.54
C LEU A 27 5.29 12.02 -4.97
N ASP A 28 4.77 12.89 -5.84
CA ASP A 28 4.03 14.08 -5.37
C ASP A 28 2.65 13.70 -4.81
N LEU A 29 1.99 14.67 -4.18
CA LEU A 29 0.71 14.45 -3.49
C LEU A 29 -0.40 13.92 -4.39
N ASP A 30 -0.44 14.32 -5.66
CA ASP A 30 -1.50 13.91 -6.58
C ASP A 30 -1.26 12.47 -7.07
N HIS A 31 -0.01 12.11 -7.33
CA HIS A 31 0.36 10.74 -7.68
C HIS A 31 0.25 9.78 -6.49
N GLN A 32 0.57 10.22 -5.27
CA GLN A 32 0.33 9.44 -4.05
C GLN A 32 -1.16 9.14 -3.88
N LYS A 33 -2.04 10.13 -4.04
CA LYS A 33 -3.50 9.92 -3.96
C LYS A 33 -3.99 8.94 -5.02
N ALA A 34 -3.50 9.05 -6.25
CA ALA A 34 -3.86 8.14 -7.34
C ALA A 34 -3.43 6.69 -7.04
N LEU A 35 -2.19 6.50 -6.54
CA LEU A 35 -1.69 5.20 -6.10
C LEU A 35 -2.54 4.62 -4.97
N LEU A 36 -2.82 5.41 -3.93
CA LEU A 36 -3.64 4.98 -2.80
C LEU A 36 -5.06 4.61 -3.26
N GLN A 37 -5.66 5.40 -4.15
CA GLN A 37 -6.97 5.08 -4.70
C GLN A 37 -6.97 3.77 -5.51
N PHE A 38 -5.91 3.49 -6.26
CA PHE A 38 -5.73 2.20 -6.94
C PHE A 38 -5.66 1.03 -5.95
N THR A 39 -4.91 1.19 -4.84
CA THR A 39 -4.74 0.12 -3.85
C THR A 39 -6.04 -0.30 -3.14
N LYS A 40 -7.04 0.59 -3.07
CA LYS A 40 -8.37 0.26 -2.51
C LYS A 40 -9.12 -0.83 -3.29
N GLY A 41 -8.77 -1.05 -4.57
CA GLY A 41 -9.34 -2.13 -5.38
C GLY A 41 -8.73 -3.50 -5.12
N LEU A 42 -7.68 -3.59 -4.30
CA LEU A 42 -6.97 -4.83 -3.97
C LEU A 42 -7.48 -5.38 -2.63
N GLN A 43 -7.49 -6.71 -2.47
CA GLN A 43 -7.97 -7.34 -1.24
C GLN A 43 -7.07 -7.08 -0.04
N GLN A 44 -5.75 -7.09 -0.23
CA GLN A 44 -4.79 -6.88 0.85
C GLN A 44 -3.57 -6.11 0.33
N VAL A 45 -3.23 -5.04 1.04
CA VAL A 45 -2.12 -4.15 0.70
C VAL A 45 -1.36 -3.79 1.96
N PHE A 46 -0.04 -3.94 1.93
CA PHE A 46 0.89 -3.41 2.92
C PHE A 46 1.69 -2.28 2.29
N ILE A 47 1.77 -1.15 2.97
CA ILE A 47 2.54 0.01 2.52
C ILE A 47 3.48 0.37 3.65
N THR A 48 4.79 0.41 3.38
CA THR A 48 5.75 1.07 4.26
C THR A 48 5.89 2.51 3.78
N ALA A 49 5.96 3.45 4.73
CA ALA A 49 6.16 4.85 4.42
C ALA A 49 6.73 5.56 5.63
N THR A 50 7.54 6.59 5.39
CA THR A 50 8.09 7.42 6.47
C THR A 50 7.03 8.30 7.13
N GLN A 51 6.15 8.92 6.33
CA GLN A 51 5.03 9.73 6.80
C GLN A 51 3.85 9.53 5.86
N LEU A 52 2.82 8.85 6.33
CA LEU A 52 1.61 8.63 5.57
C LEU A 52 0.42 8.46 6.51
N ASP A 53 -0.65 9.17 6.22
CA ASP A 53 -1.94 9.02 6.90
C ASP A 53 -2.97 8.62 5.84
N ILE A 54 -3.56 7.45 6.01
CA ILE A 54 -4.53 6.88 5.08
C ILE A 54 -5.80 6.59 5.88
N GLU A 55 -6.86 7.31 5.55
CA GLU A 55 -8.17 7.09 6.15
C GLU A 55 -8.62 5.63 5.96
N GLY A 56 -9.01 4.98 7.05
CA GLY A 56 -9.48 3.58 7.06
C GLY A 56 -8.37 2.53 7.04
N ALA A 57 -7.09 2.92 6.97
CA ALA A 57 -5.99 1.98 7.12
C ALA A 57 -5.68 1.71 8.60
N SER A 58 -5.23 0.50 8.90
CA SER A 58 -4.59 0.23 10.20
C SER A 58 -3.12 0.62 10.12
N ILE A 59 -2.75 1.68 10.83
CA ILE A 59 -1.38 2.21 10.85
C ILE A 59 -0.60 1.52 11.96
N ILE A 60 0.62 1.07 11.64
CA ILE A 60 1.54 0.46 12.58
C ILE A 60 2.81 1.31 12.62
N ASP A 61 3.07 1.92 13.77
CA ASP A 61 4.30 2.63 14.06
C ASP A 61 5.40 1.64 14.39
N VAL A 62 6.42 1.59 13.53
CA VAL A 62 7.57 0.71 13.68
C VAL A 62 8.78 1.54 14.12
N SER A 63 9.44 1.09 15.19
CA SER A 63 10.69 1.63 15.70
C SER A 63 11.63 0.47 16.06
N ALA A 64 12.86 0.78 16.49
CA ALA A 64 13.84 -0.25 16.83
C ALA A 64 13.25 -1.28 17.82
N ASN A 65 13.08 -2.52 17.35
CA ASN A 65 12.51 -3.66 18.07
C ASN A 65 11.07 -3.49 18.59
N LYS A 66 10.28 -2.58 18.02
CA LYS A 66 8.91 -2.33 18.48
C LYS A 66 7.97 -2.00 17.32
N ALA A 67 6.79 -2.61 17.33
CA ALA A 67 5.68 -2.28 16.44
C ALA A 67 4.44 -1.98 17.28
N ILE A 68 3.84 -0.81 17.11
CA ILE A 68 2.68 -0.35 17.87
C ILE A 68 1.58 0.04 16.88
N ARG A 69 0.37 -0.49 17.06
CA ARG A 69 -0.78 -0.02 16.28
C ARG A 69 -1.16 1.39 16.74
N ARG A 70 -1.27 2.33 15.80
CA ARG A 70 -1.77 3.68 16.05
C ARG A 70 -3.29 3.61 16.24
N ASN A 71 -3.78 4.15 17.36
CA ASN A 71 -5.21 4.19 17.72
C ASN A 71 -5.91 5.39 17.11
#